data_AF-A0A4S2LIZ6-F1
#
_entry.id   AF-A0A4S2LIZ6-F1
#
_cell.length_a   1.000
_cell.length_b   1.000
_cell.length_c   1.000
_cell.angle_alpha   90.00
_cell.angle_beta   90.00
_cell.angle_gamma   90.00
#
_symmetry.space_group_name_H-M   'P 1'
#
loop_
_entity.id
_entity.type
_entity.pdbx_description
1 polymer ?
#
loop_
_entity_poly.entity_id
_entity_poly.type
_entity_poly.pdbx_seq_one_letter_code
_entity_poly.pdbx_strand_id
1 'polypeptide(L)'
;MDEDLDYANIYKTLKMGVKKSFFRKSVHGDTSADFACVSKSLASQECPELAAVFMLGKAKCESASKNTLAEASTLFTAAKYFLQAEDKLDCLNAITHGDNLDSATSCLLKAAKLYESSELFTLAANVYIFLCDNLIRRKKWSEAIPHLKRTLEILARDLLCSLQVLSKLVSCQLGLGDWVGALNTCLRIQALVSEARGE
;
A
#
# COMPACT_ATOMS: atom_id res chain seq x y z
N MET A 1 -24.16 10.26 5.11
CA MET A 1 -23.35 10.75 6.24
C MET A 1 -24.34 11.17 7.30
N ASP A 2 -24.25 10.66 8.54
CA ASP A 2 -25.04 11.24 9.63
C ASP A 2 -24.49 12.64 9.89
N GLU A 3 -25.22 13.68 9.48
CA GLU A 3 -24.78 15.09 9.58
C GLU A 3 -24.56 15.54 11.04
N ASP A 4 -25.09 14.80 12.01
CA ASP A 4 -24.99 15.09 13.44
C ASP A 4 -23.72 14.53 14.12
N LEU A 5 -22.95 13.68 13.43
CA LEU A 5 -21.79 13.01 14.02
C LEU A 5 -20.47 13.73 13.68
N ASP A 6 -19.91 14.45 14.64
CA ASP A 6 -18.63 15.16 14.48
C ASP A 6 -17.44 14.17 14.52
N TYR A 7 -17.14 13.57 13.37
CA TYR A 7 -16.00 12.66 13.19
C TYR A 7 -14.65 13.32 13.51
N ALA A 8 -14.52 14.64 13.38
CA ALA A 8 -13.30 15.34 13.75
C ALA A 8 -13.10 15.35 15.27
N ASN A 9 -14.18 15.55 16.03
CA ASN A 9 -14.16 15.45 17.48
C ASN A 9 -14.02 14.00 17.97
N ILE A 10 -14.61 13.01 17.30
CA ILE A 10 -14.38 11.58 17.58
C ILE A 10 -12.90 11.25 17.38
N TYR A 11 -12.31 11.65 16.25
CA TYR A 11 -10.90 11.41 15.96
C TYR A 11 -9.97 12.10 16.99
N LYS A 12 -10.25 13.36 17.35
CA LYS A 12 -9.50 14.08 18.41
C LYS A 12 -9.59 13.34 19.75
N THR A 13 -10.78 12.87 20.13
CA THR A 13 -11.01 12.17 21.40
C THR A 13 -10.25 10.86 21.45
N LEU A 14 -10.32 10.05 20.38
CA LEU A 14 -9.55 8.81 20.28
C LEU A 14 -8.05 9.08 20.28
N LYS A 15 -7.57 10.08 19.54
CA LYS A 15 -6.16 10.49 19.53
C LYS A 15 -5.67 10.96 20.91
N MET A 16 -6.50 11.70 21.65
CA MET A 16 -6.20 12.06 23.05
C MET A 16 -6.20 10.83 23.96
N GLY A 17 -7.09 9.87 23.72
CA GLY A 17 -7.11 8.57 24.40
C GLY A 17 -5.79 7.82 24.24
N VAL A 18 -5.26 7.74 23.02
CA VAL A 18 -3.94 7.16 22.73
C VAL A 18 -2.81 7.90 23.43
N LYS A 19 -2.86 9.25 23.45
CA LYS A 19 -1.85 10.05 24.17
C LYS A 19 -1.91 9.82 25.68
N LYS A 20 -3.10 9.64 26.25
CA LYS A 20 -3.29 9.36 27.69
C LYS A 20 -2.92 7.93 28.05
N SER A 21 -3.23 6.94 27.21
CA SER A 21 -2.83 5.54 27.41
C SER A 21 -1.32 5.35 27.23
N PHE A 22 -0.65 6.18 26.43
CA PHE A 22 0.81 6.22 26.38
C PHE A 22 1.45 6.50 27.77
N PHE A 23 0.78 7.30 28.62
CA PHE A 23 1.21 7.55 30.01
C PHE A 23 0.75 6.49 31.02
N ARG A 24 -0.22 5.64 30.68
CA ARG A 24 -0.69 4.51 31.51
C ARG A 24 -0.61 3.21 30.72
N LYS A 25 0.48 2.47 30.94
CA LYS A 25 0.97 1.26 30.26
C LYS A 25 -0.02 0.10 29.95
N SER A 26 -1.33 0.22 30.16
CA SER A 26 -2.29 -0.91 30.12
C SER A 26 -3.55 -0.74 29.25
N VAL A 27 -3.76 0.36 28.51
CA VAL A 27 -5.02 0.59 27.74
C VAL A 27 -4.77 0.85 26.24
N HIS A 28 -3.90 0.07 25.59
CA HIS A 28 -3.60 0.24 24.15
C HIS A 28 -4.49 -0.61 23.23
N GLY A 29 -5.05 -1.73 23.73
CA GLY A 29 -5.90 -2.63 22.95
C GLY A 29 -7.27 -2.04 22.60
N ASP A 30 -7.94 -1.40 23.57
CA ASP A 30 -9.31 -0.92 23.40
C ASP A 30 -9.40 0.22 22.38
N THR A 31 -8.47 1.19 22.45
CA THR A 31 -8.45 2.32 21.51
C THR A 31 -8.20 1.88 20.05
N SER A 32 -7.39 0.84 19.83
CA SER A 32 -7.12 0.28 18.50
C SER A 32 -8.37 -0.39 17.91
N ALA A 33 -9.14 -1.09 18.74
CA ALA A 33 -10.42 -1.70 18.36
C ALA A 33 -11.48 -0.62 18.04
N ASP A 34 -11.50 0.48 18.79
CA ASP A 34 -12.40 1.61 18.53
C ASP A 34 -12.13 2.25 17.16
N PHE A 35 -10.86 2.52 16.83
CA PHE A 35 -10.48 3.00 15.49
C PHE A 35 -10.92 2.02 14.38
N ALA A 36 -10.78 0.71 14.60
CA ALA A 36 -11.21 -0.31 13.65
C ALA A 36 -12.74 -0.32 13.46
N CYS A 37 -13.50 -0.18 14.54
CA CYS A 37 -14.96 -0.17 14.53
C CYS A 37 -15.49 1.03 13.75
N VAL A 38 -14.98 2.24 14.05
CA VAL A 38 -15.38 3.46 13.35
C VAL A 38 -14.99 3.39 11.86
N SER A 39 -13.80 2.88 11.54
CA SER A 39 -13.38 2.69 10.15
C SER A 39 -14.33 1.77 9.37
N LYS A 40 -14.75 0.64 9.95
CA LYS A 40 -15.71 -0.28 9.32
C LYS A 40 -17.08 0.36 9.11
N SER A 41 -17.57 1.13 10.09
CA SER A 41 -18.82 1.88 9.96
C SER A 41 -18.74 2.88 8.81
N LEU A 42 -17.66 3.67 8.76
CA LEU A 42 -17.42 4.64 7.67
C LEU A 42 -17.29 3.99 6.30
N ALA A 43 -16.65 2.82 6.21
CA ALA A 43 -16.59 2.05 4.98
C ALA A 43 -17.98 1.59 4.51
N SER A 44 -18.86 1.20 5.44
CA SER A 44 -20.25 0.84 5.14
C SER A 44 -21.12 2.03 4.73
N GLN A 45 -20.79 3.23 5.22
CA GLN A 45 -21.42 4.50 4.82
C GLN A 45 -20.81 5.11 3.55
N GLU A 46 -20.07 4.31 2.78
CA GLU A 46 -19.47 4.72 1.51
C GLU A 46 -18.48 5.89 1.58
N CYS A 47 -17.88 6.15 2.75
CA CYS A 47 -16.89 7.22 2.98
C CYS A 47 -15.46 6.65 3.15
N PRO A 48 -14.82 6.14 2.07
CA PRO A 48 -13.54 5.43 2.17
C PRO A 48 -12.37 6.30 2.62
N GLU A 49 -12.34 7.60 2.27
CA GLU A 49 -11.27 8.52 2.68
C GLU A 49 -11.18 8.65 4.19
N LEU A 50 -12.32 8.90 4.84
CA LEU A 50 -12.40 8.98 6.30
C LEU A 50 -12.09 7.62 6.92
N ALA A 51 -12.63 6.52 6.37
CA ALA A 51 -12.31 5.17 6.84
C ALA A 51 -10.80 4.88 6.84
N ALA A 52 -10.07 5.35 5.82
CA ALA A 52 -8.61 5.24 5.73
C ALA A 52 -7.90 6.04 6.84
N VAL A 53 -8.35 7.26 7.12
CA VAL A 53 -7.78 8.11 8.20
C VAL A 53 -7.92 7.46 9.58
N PHE A 54 -9.05 6.81 9.88
CA PHE A 54 -9.22 6.06 11.12
C PHE A 54 -8.29 4.84 11.19
N MET A 55 -8.05 4.15 10.06
CA MET A 55 -7.04 3.07 9.99
C MET A 55 -5.62 3.58 10.20
N LEU A 56 -5.27 4.78 9.75
CA LEU A 56 -3.99 5.40 10.10
C LEU A 56 -3.86 5.66 11.61
N GLY A 57 -4.97 5.99 12.27
CA GLY A 57 -5.05 6.07 13.73
C GLY A 57 -4.71 4.73 14.38
N LYS A 58 -5.34 3.65 13.92
CA LYS A 58 -5.07 2.27 14.37
C LYS A 58 -3.60 1.87 14.16
N ALA A 59 -3.02 2.16 12.99
CA ALA A 59 -1.63 1.85 12.69
C ALA A 59 -0.66 2.56 13.67
N LYS A 60 -0.98 3.80 14.08
CA LYS A 60 -0.20 4.51 15.11
C LYS A 60 -0.28 3.84 16.49
N CYS A 61 -1.45 3.29 16.87
CA CYS A 61 -1.59 2.52 18.10
C CYS A 61 -0.73 1.25 18.08
N GLU A 62 -0.70 0.54 16.95
CA GLU A 62 0.10 -0.67 16.76
C GLU A 62 1.60 -0.38 16.78
N SER A 63 2.00 0.73 16.14
CA SER A 63 3.38 1.23 16.20
C SER A 63 3.81 1.56 17.64
N ALA A 64 2.95 2.25 18.40
CA ALA A 64 3.19 2.53 19.81
C ALA A 64 3.29 1.26 20.67
N SER A 65 2.52 0.23 20.30
CA SER A 65 2.54 -1.09 20.94
C SER A 65 3.70 -1.99 20.46
N LYS A 66 4.57 -1.49 19.58
CA LYS A 66 5.68 -2.21 18.93
C LYS A 66 5.25 -3.48 18.18
N ASN A 67 4.01 -3.54 17.70
CA ASN A 67 3.53 -4.65 16.89
C ASN A 67 3.69 -4.31 15.39
N THR A 68 4.88 -4.61 14.85
CA THR A 68 5.26 -4.24 13.47
C THR A 68 4.43 -4.93 12.41
N LEU A 69 4.06 -6.20 12.61
CA LEU A 69 3.25 -6.97 11.67
C LEU A 69 1.81 -6.47 11.61
N ALA A 70 1.23 -6.18 12.78
CA ALA A 70 -0.10 -5.58 12.84
C ALA A 70 -0.08 -4.20 12.18
N GLU A 71 0.91 -3.36 12.49
CA GLU A 71 1.07 -2.03 11.87
C GLU A 71 1.10 -2.13 10.34
N ALA A 72 1.91 -3.04 9.78
CA ALA A 72 2.01 -3.23 8.34
C ALA A 72 0.66 -3.67 7.72
N SER A 73 -0.05 -4.60 8.36
CA SER A 73 -1.36 -5.07 7.89
C SER A 73 -2.45 -3.98 7.93
N THR A 74 -2.43 -3.14 8.97
CA THR A 74 -3.35 -2.02 9.13
C THR A 74 -3.05 -0.91 8.13
N LEU A 75 -1.76 -0.61 7.87
CA LEU A 75 -1.33 0.31 6.82
C LEU A 75 -1.75 -0.17 5.43
N PHE A 76 -1.62 -1.47 5.15
CA PHE A 76 -2.09 -2.06 3.90
C PHE A 76 -3.61 -1.87 3.75
N THR A 77 -4.37 -2.08 4.82
CA THR A 77 -5.83 -1.88 4.80
C THR A 77 -6.20 -0.39 4.61
N ALA A 78 -5.47 0.53 5.25
CA ALA A 78 -5.65 1.97 5.05
C ALA A 78 -5.41 2.35 3.58
N ALA A 79 -4.35 1.81 2.96
CA ALA A 79 -4.06 2.04 1.55
C ALA A 79 -5.18 1.56 0.63
N LYS A 80 -5.80 0.40 0.91
CA LYS A 80 -6.95 -0.09 0.13
C LYS A 80 -8.13 0.87 0.16
N TYR A 81 -8.41 1.48 1.32
CA TYR A 81 -9.48 2.49 1.42
C TYR A 81 -9.13 3.77 0.66
N PHE A 82 -7.89 4.25 0.73
CA PHE A 82 -7.46 5.40 -0.10
C PHE A 82 -7.57 5.11 -1.60
N LEU A 83 -7.18 3.91 -2.04
CA LEU A 83 -7.32 3.51 -3.45
C LEU A 83 -8.80 3.42 -3.86
N GLN A 84 -9.67 2.93 -2.99
CA GLN A 84 -11.11 2.91 -3.23
C GLN A 84 -11.68 4.33 -3.33
N ALA A 85 -11.17 5.28 -2.56
CA ALA A 85 -11.55 6.68 -2.68
C ALA A 85 -11.12 7.27 -4.02
N GLU A 86 -9.87 7.04 -4.43
CA GLU A 86 -9.37 7.49 -5.73
C GLU A 86 -10.17 6.86 -6.88
N ASP A 87 -10.45 5.55 -6.81
CA ASP A 87 -11.27 4.87 -7.83
C ASP A 87 -12.68 5.48 -7.94
N LYS A 88 -13.27 5.95 -6.83
CA LYS A 88 -14.55 6.67 -6.86
C LYS A 88 -14.42 8.03 -7.55
N LEU A 89 -13.35 8.76 -7.29
CA LEU A 89 -13.09 10.05 -7.92
C LEU A 89 -12.82 9.90 -9.42
N ASP A 90 -12.06 8.87 -9.81
CA ASP A 90 -11.82 8.48 -11.19
C ASP A 90 -13.16 8.16 -11.91
N CYS A 91 -14.07 7.42 -11.27
CA CYS A 91 -15.39 7.11 -11.82
C CYS A 91 -16.27 8.36 -12.03
N LEU A 92 -16.11 9.38 -11.18
CA LEU A 92 -16.82 10.65 -11.28
C LEU A 92 -16.15 11.62 -12.26
N ASN A 93 -15.01 11.25 -12.86
CA ASN A 93 -14.13 12.14 -13.62
C ASN A 93 -13.82 13.44 -12.87
N ALA A 94 -13.70 13.34 -11.53
CA ALA A 94 -13.38 14.49 -10.70
C ALA A 94 -11.94 14.94 -10.97
N ILE A 95 -11.71 16.24 -11.06
CA ILE A 95 -10.37 16.80 -11.14
C ILE A 95 -9.78 16.74 -9.73
N THR A 96 -8.86 15.81 -9.49
CA THR A 96 -8.16 15.64 -8.22
C THR A 96 -6.68 15.91 -8.38
N HIS A 97 -6.01 16.28 -7.29
CA HIS A 97 -4.55 16.39 -7.25
C HIS A 97 -3.86 15.04 -7.01
N GLY A 98 -4.61 13.96 -6.80
CA GLY A 98 -4.08 12.62 -6.51
C GLY A 98 -3.66 12.42 -5.04
N ASP A 99 -4.17 13.23 -4.11
CA ASP A 99 -3.81 13.18 -2.68
C ASP A 99 -4.11 11.80 -2.04
N ASN A 100 -5.20 11.16 -2.46
CA ASN A 100 -5.56 9.83 -1.97
C ASN A 100 -4.58 8.77 -2.51
N LEU A 101 -4.21 8.84 -3.79
CA LEU A 101 -3.20 7.96 -4.39
C LEU A 101 -1.82 8.13 -3.75
N ASP A 102 -1.40 9.35 -3.47
CA ASP A 102 -0.11 9.63 -2.82
C ASP A 102 -0.11 9.11 -1.37
N SER A 103 -1.24 9.29 -0.66
CA SER A 103 -1.46 8.73 0.67
C SER A 103 -1.43 7.20 0.65
N ALA A 104 -2.08 6.56 -0.32
CA ALA A 104 -2.05 5.11 -0.50
C ALA A 104 -0.62 4.61 -0.76
N THR A 105 0.11 5.29 -1.65
CA THR A 105 1.48 4.94 -2.02
C THR A 105 2.41 5.01 -0.82
N SER A 106 2.35 6.09 -0.04
CA SER A 106 3.10 6.24 1.21
C SER A 106 2.80 5.11 2.21
N CYS A 107 1.52 4.75 2.37
CA CYS A 107 1.11 3.66 3.26
C CYS A 107 1.64 2.31 2.81
N LEU A 108 1.56 1.99 1.51
CA LEU A 108 2.06 0.73 0.95
C LEU A 108 3.58 0.63 1.06
N LEU A 109 4.30 1.72 0.75
CA LEU A 109 5.77 1.74 0.89
C LEU A 109 6.21 1.57 2.34
N LYS A 110 5.50 2.19 3.28
CA LYS A 110 5.77 1.98 4.72
C LYS A 110 5.48 0.54 5.14
N ALA A 111 4.37 -0.04 4.70
CA ALA A 111 4.04 -1.44 4.98
C ALA A 111 5.08 -2.41 4.40
N ALA A 112 5.51 -2.21 3.15
CA ALA A 112 6.52 -3.03 2.51
C ALA A 112 7.86 -2.99 3.26
N LYS A 113 8.32 -1.80 3.67
CA LYS A 113 9.54 -1.64 4.48
C LYS A 113 9.44 -2.34 5.84
N LEU A 114 8.27 -2.30 6.49
CA LEU A 114 8.06 -3.03 7.74
C LEU A 114 8.15 -4.55 7.54
N TYR A 115 7.57 -5.08 6.46
CA TYR A 115 7.71 -6.49 6.11
C TYR A 115 9.15 -6.90 5.78
N GLU A 116 9.89 -6.07 5.03
CA GLU A 116 11.32 -6.29 4.78
C GLU A 116 12.12 -6.31 6.11
N SER A 117 11.86 -5.36 7.01
CA SER A 117 12.55 -5.30 8.32
C SER A 117 12.22 -6.48 9.24
N SER A 118 11.09 -7.16 8.98
CA SER A 118 10.65 -8.35 9.72
C SER A 118 11.04 -9.65 9.01
N GLU A 119 11.89 -9.59 7.98
CA GLU A 119 12.34 -10.72 7.14
C GLU A 119 11.22 -11.47 6.40
N LEU A 120 10.02 -10.87 6.30
CA LEU A 120 8.87 -11.42 5.58
C LEU A 120 8.86 -10.95 4.12
N PHE A 121 9.89 -11.37 3.39
CA PHE A 121 10.15 -10.94 2.01
C PHE A 121 9.02 -11.25 1.03
N THR A 122 8.34 -12.39 1.18
CA THR A 122 7.19 -12.74 0.33
C THR A 122 6.02 -11.76 0.49
N LEU A 123 5.74 -11.34 1.74
CA LEU A 123 4.71 -10.34 1.99
C LEU A 123 5.13 -8.96 1.46
N ALA A 124 6.39 -8.58 1.65
CA ALA A 124 6.93 -7.34 1.09
C ALA A 124 6.79 -7.30 -0.45
N ALA A 125 7.18 -8.37 -1.14
CA ALA A 125 7.04 -8.48 -2.59
C ALA A 125 5.57 -8.34 -3.04
N ASN A 126 4.63 -9.00 -2.35
CA ASN A 126 3.21 -8.87 -2.64
C ASN A 126 2.70 -7.43 -2.50
N VAL A 127 3.15 -6.70 -1.48
CA VAL A 127 2.79 -5.29 -1.29
C VAL A 127 3.35 -4.42 -2.43
N TYR A 128 4.61 -4.64 -2.85
CA TYR A 128 5.16 -3.90 -3.99
C TYR A 128 4.46 -4.22 -5.31
N ILE A 129 4.13 -5.49 -5.58
CA ILE A 129 3.37 -5.87 -6.77
C ILE A 129 2.01 -5.17 -6.76
N PHE A 130 1.30 -5.19 -5.61
CA PHE A 130 0.02 -4.51 -5.47
C PHE A 130 0.13 -3.00 -5.69
N LEU A 131 1.18 -2.35 -5.19
CA LEU A 131 1.46 -0.94 -5.45
C LEU A 131 1.69 -0.68 -6.95
N CYS A 132 2.57 -1.48 -7.57
CA CYS A 132 2.92 -1.31 -8.98
C CYS A 132 1.71 -1.49 -9.89
N ASP A 133 0.84 -2.46 -9.60
CA ASP A 133 -0.38 -2.71 -10.38
C ASP A 133 -1.35 -1.52 -10.32
N ASN A 134 -1.42 -0.84 -9.18
CA ASN A 134 -2.23 0.37 -9.02
C ASN A 134 -1.62 1.58 -9.73
N LEU A 135 -0.29 1.73 -9.75
CA LEU A 135 0.41 2.79 -10.47
C LEU A 135 0.31 2.60 -11.99
N ILE A 136 0.50 1.36 -12.46
CA ILE A 136 0.36 0.96 -13.86
C ILE A 136 -1.05 1.25 -14.38
N ARG A 137 -2.08 0.86 -13.62
CA ARG A 137 -3.49 1.13 -13.99
C ARG A 137 -3.74 2.61 -14.25
N ARG A 138 -3.11 3.48 -13.46
CA ARG A 138 -3.22 4.95 -13.54
C ARG A 138 -2.15 5.60 -14.43
N LYS A 139 -1.42 4.81 -15.23
CA LYS A 139 -0.37 5.25 -16.17
C LYS A 139 0.80 6.00 -15.53
N LYS A 140 1.04 5.83 -14.23
CA LYS A 140 2.19 6.38 -13.50
C LYS A 140 3.42 5.46 -13.65
N TRP A 141 3.90 5.31 -14.89
CA TRP A 141 4.95 4.36 -15.26
C TRP A 141 6.30 4.66 -14.59
N SER A 142 6.67 5.94 -14.51
CA SER A 142 7.94 6.39 -13.94
C SER A 142 8.08 6.03 -12.46
N GLU A 143 7.00 6.17 -11.69
CA GLU A 143 6.96 5.83 -10.27
C GLU A 143 6.97 4.30 -10.04
N ALA A 144 6.36 3.52 -10.95
CA ALA A 144 6.29 2.07 -10.81
C ALA A 144 7.64 1.35 -11.02
N ILE A 145 8.47 1.81 -11.95
CA ILE A 145 9.75 1.17 -12.33
C ILE A 145 10.69 0.88 -11.14
N PRO A 146 11.03 1.85 -10.26
CA PRO A 146 11.92 1.57 -9.14
C PRO A 146 11.36 0.51 -8.19
N HIS A 147 10.04 0.48 -7.98
CA HIS A 147 9.37 -0.51 -7.13
C HIS A 147 9.36 -1.90 -7.78
N LEU A 148 9.18 -2.00 -9.09
CA LEU A 148 9.31 -3.26 -9.83
C LEU A 148 10.74 -3.81 -9.75
N LYS A 149 11.76 -2.95 -9.90
CA LYS A 149 13.16 -3.36 -9.75
C LYS A 149 13.46 -3.89 -8.35
N ARG A 150 12.98 -3.22 -7.30
CA ARG A 150 13.10 -3.70 -5.92
C ARG A 150 12.41 -5.04 -5.71
N THR A 151 11.24 -5.24 -6.31
CA THR A 151 10.51 -6.52 -6.25
C THR A 151 11.31 -7.65 -6.89
N LEU A 152 12.00 -7.40 -8.02
CA LEU A 152 12.86 -8.39 -8.67
C LEU A 152 14.07 -8.79 -7.83
N GLU A 153 14.63 -7.87 -7.05
CA GLU A 153 15.72 -8.19 -6.11
C GLU A 153 15.24 -9.17 -5.02
N ILE A 154 14.00 -8.97 -4.53
CA ILE A 154 13.40 -9.83 -3.50
C ILE A 154 13.04 -11.20 -4.09
N LEU A 155 12.50 -11.23 -5.31
CA LEU A 155 12.01 -12.44 -5.98
C LEU A 155 13.08 -13.20 -6.77
N ALA A 156 14.37 -12.85 -6.65
CA ALA A 156 15.44 -13.37 -7.51
C ALA A 156 15.53 -14.90 -7.61
N ARG A 157 15.03 -15.64 -6.60
CA ARG A 157 15.00 -17.11 -6.59
C ARG A 157 13.75 -17.72 -7.23
N ASP A 158 12.66 -16.96 -7.34
CA ASP A 158 11.41 -17.40 -7.94
C ASP A 158 11.36 -16.96 -9.41
N LEU A 159 11.63 -17.90 -10.30
CA LEU A 159 11.65 -17.67 -11.74
C LEU A 159 10.29 -17.20 -12.25
N LEU A 160 9.20 -17.84 -11.85
CA LEU A 160 7.86 -17.55 -12.40
C LEU A 160 7.41 -16.16 -12.00
N CYS A 161 7.54 -15.81 -10.72
CA CYS A 161 7.17 -14.48 -10.25
C CYS A 161 8.12 -13.40 -10.83
N SER A 162 9.40 -13.69 -10.97
CA SER A 162 10.35 -12.76 -11.62
C SER A 162 9.98 -12.48 -13.08
N LEU A 163 9.57 -13.49 -13.85
CA LEU A 163 9.12 -13.32 -15.23
C LEU A 163 7.86 -12.44 -15.33
N GLN A 164 6.90 -12.64 -14.43
CA GLN A 164 5.69 -11.80 -14.37
C GLN A 164 6.03 -10.33 -14.08
N VAL A 165 6.92 -10.07 -13.13
CA VAL A 165 7.35 -8.71 -12.78
C VAL A 165 8.17 -8.08 -13.91
N LEU A 166 9.03 -8.84 -14.60
CA LEU A 166 9.76 -8.37 -15.78
C LEU A 166 8.81 -8.02 -16.93
N SER A 167 7.75 -8.80 -17.16
CA SER A 167 6.74 -8.49 -18.17
C SER A 167 6.01 -7.16 -17.88
N LYS A 168 5.68 -6.91 -16.60
CA LYS A 168 5.15 -5.61 -16.16
C LYS A 168 6.18 -4.49 -16.37
N LEU A 169 7.45 -4.73 -16.10
CA LEU A 169 8.54 -3.75 -16.31
C LEU A 169 8.68 -3.36 -17.78
N VAL A 170 8.64 -4.33 -18.71
CA VAL A 170 8.62 -4.07 -20.16
C VAL A 170 7.44 -3.17 -20.51
N SER A 171 6.24 -3.49 -20.01
CA SER A 171 5.03 -2.71 -20.26
C SER A 171 5.17 -1.25 -19.79
N CYS A 172 5.77 -1.03 -18.61
CA CYS A 172 6.07 0.32 -18.11
C CYS A 172 7.09 1.06 -18.98
N GLN A 173 8.15 0.39 -19.42
CA GLN A 173 9.20 0.99 -20.25
C GLN A 173 8.68 1.38 -21.63
N LEU A 174 7.85 0.53 -22.26
CA LEU A 174 7.16 0.85 -23.50
C LEU A 174 6.21 2.05 -23.32
N GLY A 175 5.50 2.11 -22.19
CA GLY A 175 4.62 3.25 -21.85
C GLY A 175 5.36 4.58 -21.68
N LEU A 176 6.64 4.55 -21.28
CA LEU A 176 7.50 5.74 -21.21
C LEU A 176 8.22 6.06 -22.53
N GLY A 177 8.19 5.17 -23.52
CA GLY A 177 8.98 5.28 -24.74
C GLY A 177 10.46 4.90 -24.56
N ASP A 178 10.82 4.21 -23.48
CA ASP A 178 12.17 3.67 -23.27
C ASP A 178 12.34 2.32 -23.99
N TRP A 179 12.49 2.39 -25.32
CA TRP A 179 12.63 1.20 -26.18
C TRP A 179 13.90 0.40 -25.88
N VAL A 180 15.00 1.09 -25.52
CA VAL A 180 16.29 0.45 -25.21
C VAL A 180 16.18 -0.30 -23.89
N GLY A 181 15.59 0.32 -22.87
CA GLY A 181 15.30 -0.35 -21.60
C GLY A 181 14.38 -1.55 -21.79
N ALA A 182 13.32 -1.42 -22.59
CA ALA A 182 12.40 -2.53 -22.88
C ALA A 182 13.11 -3.70 -23.56
N LEU A 183 13.96 -3.43 -24.57
CA LEU A 183 14.74 -4.46 -25.26
C LEU A 183 15.68 -5.19 -24.29
N ASN A 184 16.41 -4.46 -23.44
CA ASN A 184 17.30 -5.05 -22.43
C ASN A 184 16.53 -5.94 -21.45
N THR A 185 15.34 -5.53 -21.03
CA THR A 185 14.49 -6.34 -20.15
C THR A 185 14.00 -7.62 -20.86
N CYS A 186 13.64 -7.54 -22.14
CA CYS A 186 13.28 -8.71 -22.94
C CYS A 186 14.45 -9.69 -23.12
N LEU A 187 15.66 -9.19 -23.36
CA LEU A 187 16.87 -10.03 -23.43
C LEU A 187 17.14 -10.73 -22.10
N ARG A 188 16.93 -10.03 -20.97
CA ARG A 188 17.03 -10.64 -19.64
C ARG A 188 15.98 -11.74 -19.43
N ILE A 189 14.75 -11.54 -19.88
CA ILE A 189 13.70 -12.58 -19.84
C ILE A 189 14.17 -13.81 -20.63
N GLN A 190 14.69 -13.62 -21.85
CA GLN A 190 15.16 -14.72 -22.69
C GLN A 190 16.30 -15.49 -22.01
N ALA A 191 17.29 -14.80 -21.44
CA ALA A 191 18.40 -15.42 -20.72
C ALA A 191 17.93 -16.27 -19.52
N LEU A 192 17.00 -15.75 -18.71
CA LEU A 192 16.45 -16.50 -17.57
C LEU A 192 15.68 -17.75 -18.01
N VAL A 193 14.99 -17.68 -19.16
CA VAL A 193 14.25 -18.83 -19.70
C VAL A 193 15.19 -19.86 -20.32
N SER A 194 16.28 -19.46 -20.98
CA SER A 194 17.28 -20.40 -21.51
C SER A 194 18.04 -21.10 -20.38
N GLU A 195 18.45 -20.37 -19.33
CA GLU A 195 19.08 -20.94 -18.14
C GLU A 195 18.16 -21.97 -17.46
N ALA A 196 16.87 -21.68 -17.36
CA ALA A 196 15.88 -22.61 -16.79
C ALA A 196 15.62 -23.85 -17.67
N ARG A 197 15.89 -23.77 -18.97
CA ARG A 197 15.77 -24.89 -19.91
C ARG A 197 17.00 -25.79 -19.93
N GLY A 198 18.10 -25.39 -19.28
CA GLY A 198 19.34 -26.18 -19.21
C GLY A 198 20.15 -26.19 -20.50
N GLU A 199 20.02 -25.15 -21.33
CA GLU A 199 20.90 -24.87 -22.48
C GLU A 199 22.08 -23.99 -22.08
#